data_AF-A0A2U2B8F8-F1
#
_entry.id   AF-A0A2U2B8F8-F1
#
_cell.length_a   1.000
_cell.length_b   1.000
_cell.length_c   1.000
_cell.angle_alpha   90.00
_cell.angle_beta   90.00
_cell.angle_gamma   90.00
#
_symmetry.space_group_name_H-M   'P 1'
#
loop_
_entity.id
_entity.type
_entity.pdbx_description
1 polymer ?
#
loop_
_entity_poly.entity_id
_entity_poly.type
_entity_poly.pdbx_seq_one_letter_code
_entity_poly.pdbx_strand_id
1 'polypeptide(L)'
;MKKILLLSAIILVTVCATGQEKKSDLMRKCYVETAAARYDLDEAQQKTLSEAYVARKKTANEINKKKKSGEVSAEMIQSQKQANYSTFMDVLKALTGKKQRELTAFDTETYKKCAQ
;
A
#
# COMPACT_ATOMS: atom_id res chain seq x y z
N MET A 1 -27.46 32.95 -32.55
CA MET A 1 -26.19 32.20 -32.52
C MET A 1 -25.48 32.45 -31.19
N LYS A 2 -25.84 31.71 -30.13
CA LYS A 2 -25.28 31.84 -28.76
C LYS A 2 -25.22 30.45 -28.14
N LYS A 3 -24.38 29.55 -28.65
CA LYS A 3 -24.29 28.16 -28.16
C LYS A 3 -22.88 27.56 -28.23
N ILE A 4 -21.81 28.36 -28.14
CA ILE A 4 -20.43 27.83 -28.24
C ILE A 4 -19.52 28.43 -27.16
N LEU A 5 -19.95 28.46 -25.90
CA LEU A 5 -19.11 28.92 -24.79
C LEU A 5 -19.17 28.02 -23.54
N LEU A 6 -19.70 26.81 -23.65
CA LEU A 6 -19.93 25.91 -22.49
C LEU A 6 -19.30 24.52 -22.63
N LEU A 7 -18.37 24.32 -23.58
CA LEU A 7 -17.76 23.01 -23.86
C LEU A 7 -16.24 22.93 -23.60
N SER A 8 -15.63 24.01 -23.09
CA SER A 8 -14.17 24.07 -22.90
C SER A 8 -13.70 23.73 -21.49
N ALA A 9 -14.61 23.56 -20.52
CA ALA A 9 -14.26 23.42 -19.09
C ALA A 9 -14.31 21.99 -18.54
N ILE A 10 -14.68 20.98 -19.33
CA ILE A 10 -14.96 19.61 -18.84
C ILE A 10 -13.80 18.62 -19.08
N ILE A 11 -12.73 19.01 -19.77
CA ILE A 11 -11.71 18.04 -20.23
C ILE A 11 -10.49 17.93 -19.28
N LEU A 12 -10.40 18.74 -18.22
CA LEU A 12 -9.19 18.81 -17.37
C LEU A 12 -9.21 17.97 -16.09
N VAL A 13 -10.22 17.14 -15.83
CA VAL A 13 -10.34 16.42 -14.54
C VAL A 13 -9.89 14.94 -14.61
N THR A 14 -9.60 14.38 -15.78
CA THR A 14 -9.42 12.92 -15.94
C THR A 14 -7.97 12.41 -15.93
N VAL A 15 -6.95 13.26 -15.83
CA VAL A 15 -5.55 12.81 -15.98
C VAL A 15 -4.84 12.52 -14.65
N CYS A 16 -5.41 12.89 -13.49
CA CYS A 16 -4.73 12.69 -12.19
C CYS A 16 -4.82 11.27 -11.60
N ALA A 17 -5.65 10.36 -12.16
CA ALA A 17 -5.84 9.02 -11.58
C ALA A 17 -4.74 8.01 -11.95
N THR A 18 -4.00 8.21 -13.06
CA THR A 18 -3.07 7.19 -13.59
C THR A 18 -1.68 7.21 -12.92
N GLY A 19 -1.33 8.28 -12.20
CA GLY A 19 -0.02 8.40 -11.53
C GLY A 19 0.06 7.66 -10.18
N GLN A 20 -1.05 7.58 -9.45
CA GLN A 20 -1.09 6.94 -8.13
C GLN A 20 -1.00 5.41 -8.24
N GLU A 21 -1.68 4.82 -9.23
CA GLU A 21 -1.65 3.37 -9.46
C GLU A 21 -0.25 2.91 -9.85
N LYS A 22 0.42 3.62 -10.77
CA LYS A 22 1.78 3.28 -11.21
C LYS A 22 2.80 3.31 -10.07
N LYS A 23 2.78 4.34 -9.22
CA LYS A 23 3.71 4.41 -8.07
C LYS A 23 3.44 3.31 -7.05
N SER A 24 2.16 3.01 -6.76
CA SER A 24 1.81 1.93 -5.83
C SER A 24 2.24 0.56 -6.34
N ASP A 25 2.14 0.34 -7.65
CA ASP A 25 2.54 -0.91 -8.30
C ASP A 25 4.05 -1.09 -8.31
N LEU A 26 4.82 -0.04 -8.60
CA LEU A 26 6.28 -0.05 -8.50
C LEU A 26 6.76 -0.33 -7.07
N MET A 27 6.13 0.30 -6.07
CA MET A 27 6.40 0.04 -4.65
C MET A 27 6.17 -1.42 -4.28
N ARG A 28 5.02 -1.97 -4.69
CA ARG A 28 4.66 -3.37 -4.43
C ARG A 28 5.67 -4.31 -5.07
N LYS A 29 5.98 -4.09 -6.36
CA LYS A 29 6.93 -4.92 -7.12
C LYS A 29 8.32 -4.90 -6.47
N CYS A 30 8.87 -3.72 -6.20
CA CYS A 30 10.16 -3.56 -5.52
C CYS A 30 10.19 -4.28 -4.16
N TYR A 31 9.11 -4.18 -3.38
CA TYR A 31 9.03 -4.82 -2.07
C TYR A 31 9.03 -6.35 -2.19
N VAL A 32 8.18 -6.91 -3.05
CA VAL A 32 8.05 -8.35 -3.26
C VAL A 32 9.35 -8.94 -3.80
N GLU A 33 9.98 -8.28 -4.79
CA GLU A 33 11.27 -8.72 -5.34
C GLU A 33 12.38 -8.66 -4.29
N THR A 34 12.41 -7.62 -3.45
CA THR A 34 13.40 -7.51 -2.37
C THR A 34 13.18 -8.59 -1.30
N ALA A 35 11.93 -8.92 -0.97
CA ALA A 35 11.61 -9.99 -0.03
C ALA A 35 11.96 -11.36 -0.62
N ALA A 36 11.65 -11.60 -1.90
CA ALA A 36 11.97 -12.83 -2.60
C ALA A 36 13.48 -13.06 -2.64
N ALA A 37 14.26 -12.05 -3.04
CA ALA A 37 15.71 -12.15 -3.08
C ALA A 37 16.34 -12.37 -1.69
N ARG A 38 15.74 -11.83 -0.63
CA ARG A 38 16.31 -11.92 0.73
C ARG A 38 15.94 -13.23 1.43
N TYR A 39 14.75 -13.75 1.19
CA TYR A 39 14.19 -14.89 1.92
C TYR A 39 13.92 -16.11 1.04
N ASP A 40 14.37 -16.06 -0.22
CA ASP A 40 14.23 -17.13 -1.21
C ASP A 40 12.77 -17.55 -1.42
N LEU A 41 11.90 -16.56 -1.66
CA LEU A 41 10.47 -16.80 -1.85
C LEU A 41 10.18 -17.31 -3.26
N ASP A 42 9.44 -18.41 -3.36
CA ASP A 42 8.94 -18.93 -4.63
C ASP A 42 7.83 -18.04 -5.24
N GLU A 43 7.41 -18.35 -6.47
CA GLU A 43 6.39 -17.56 -7.19
C GLU A 43 5.03 -17.52 -6.46
N ALA A 44 4.63 -18.61 -5.80
CA ALA A 44 3.37 -18.68 -5.08
C ALA A 44 3.43 -17.80 -3.82
N GLN A 45 4.53 -17.86 -3.07
CA GLN A 45 4.79 -17.03 -1.90
C GLN A 45 4.88 -15.55 -2.27
N GLN A 46 5.51 -15.22 -3.39
CA GLN A 46 5.56 -13.86 -3.93
C GLN A 46 4.18 -13.33 -4.27
N LYS A 47 3.32 -14.16 -4.88
CA LYS A 47 1.93 -13.79 -5.16
C LYS A 47 1.15 -13.52 -3.88
N THR A 48 1.25 -14.40 -2.87
CA THR A 48 0.62 -14.19 -1.56
C THR A 48 1.10 -12.90 -0.89
N LEU A 49 2.42 -12.63 -0.92
CA LEU A 49 2.97 -11.40 -0.36
C LEU A 49 2.48 -10.15 -1.11
N SER A 50 2.38 -10.23 -2.44
CA SER A 50 1.86 -9.15 -3.29
C SER A 50 0.41 -8.81 -2.93
N GLU A 51 -0.45 -9.82 -2.80
CA GLU A 51 -1.85 -9.66 -2.40
C GLU A 51 -1.98 -9.06 -0.98
N ALA A 52 -1.19 -9.56 -0.03
CA ALA A 52 -1.15 -9.03 1.33
C ALA A 52 -0.69 -7.56 1.37
N TYR A 53 0.29 -7.18 0.55
CA TYR A 53 0.75 -5.80 0.42
C TYR A 53 -0.35 -4.88 -0.11
N VAL A 54 -1.08 -5.32 -1.16
CA VAL A 54 -2.22 -4.57 -1.72
C VAL A 54 -3.32 -4.40 -0.68
N ALA A 55 -3.67 -5.46 0.04
CA ALA A 55 -4.66 -5.41 1.11
C ALA A 55 -4.26 -4.40 2.20
N ARG A 56 -3.00 -4.47 2.68
CA ARG A 56 -2.47 -3.51 3.67
C ARG A 56 -2.63 -2.07 3.21
N LYS A 57 -2.29 -1.78 1.94
CA LYS A 57 -2.38 -0.44 1.36
C LYS A 57 -3.83 0.03 1.21
N LYS A 58 -4.74 -0.85 0.77
CA LYS A 58 -6.16 -0.54 0.65
C LYS A 58 -6.76 -0.16 2.01
N THR A 59 -6.55 -0.99 3.02
CA THR A 59 -7.01 -0.73 4.39
C THR A 59 -6.40 0.55 4.95
N ALA A 60 -5.10 0.80 4.74
CA ALA A 60 -4.47 2.05 5.17
C ALA A 60 -5.09 3.29 4.49
N ASN A 61 -5.46 3.19 3.20
CA ASN A 61 -6.13 4.27 2.48
C ASN A 61 -7.54 4.52 3.03
N GLU A 62 -8.30 3.47 3.34
CA GLU A 62 -9.63 3.57 3.96
C GLU A 62 -9.56 4.21 5.35
N ILE A 63 -8.61 3.78 6.19
CA ILE A 63 -8.35 4.40 7.49
C ILE A 63 -8.01 5.89 7.32
N ASN A 64 -7.17 6.25 6.36
CA ASN A 64 -6.82 7.64 6.11
C ASN A 64 -8.00 8.46 5.58
N LYS A 65 -8.94 7.87 4.83
CA LYS A 65 -10.20 8.52 4.45
C LYS A 65 -11.07 8.79 5.68
N LYS A 66 -11.25 7.80 6.57
CA LYS A 66 -11.99 7.95 7.83
C LYS A 66 -11.38 9.00 8.77
N LYS A 67 -10.04 9.08 8.79
CA LYS A 67 -9.32 10.15 9.50
C LYS A 67 -9.69 11.53 8.94
N LYS A 68 -9.73 11.67 7.61
CA LYS A 68 -10.03 12.96 6.94
C LYS A 68 -11.50 13.37 7.10
N SER A 69 -12.42 12.41 7.17
CA SER A 69 -13.84 12.70 7.40
C SER A 69 -14.17 13.01 8.86
N GLY A 70 -13.27 12.72 9.81
CA GLY A 70 -13.54 12.88 11.25
C GLY A 70 -14.49 11.82 11.81
N GLU A 71 -14.74 10.74 11.08
CA GLU A 71 -15.69 9.67 11.42
C GLU A 71 -15.23 8.83 12.63
N VAL A 72 -13.95 8.87 12.98
CA VAL A 72 -13.34 8.05 14.03
C VAL A 72 -12.29 8.84 14.82
N SER A 73 -12.13 8.50 16.10
CA SER A 73 -11.13 9.13 16.97
C SER A 73 -9.69 8.78 16.55
N ALA A 74 -8.73 9.58 17.01
CA ALA A 74 -7.31 9.33 16.76
C ALA A 74 -6.83 7.98 17.31
N GLU A 75 -7.37 7.56 18.47
CA GLU A 75 -7.06 6.28 19.11
C GLU A 75 -7.57 5.09 18.28
N MET A 76 -8.79 5.18 17.74
CA MET A 76 -9.33 4.16 16.85
C MET A 76 -8.51 4.06 15.56
N ILE A 77 -8.06 5.19 15.00
CA ILE A 77 -7.17 5.19 13.83
C ILE A 77 -5.86 4.48 14.14
N GLN A 78 -5.25 4.73 15.30
CA GLN A 78 -4.00 4.09 15.69
C GLN A 78 -4.18 2.58 15.84
N SER A 79 -5.21 2.15 16.56
CA SER A 79 -5.53 0.73 16.73
C SER A 79 -5.77 0.02 15.40
N GLN A 80 -6.54 0.63 14.49
CA GLN A 80 -6.78 0.08 13.14
C GLN A 80 -5.50 -0.02 12.30
N LYS A 81 -4.60 0.98 12.39
CA LYS A 81 -3.31 0.94 11.70
C LYS A 81 -2.42 -0.17 12.25
N GLN A 82 -2.39 -0.32 13.57
CA GLN A 82 -1.61 -1.36 14.23
C GLN A 82 -2.12 -2.76 13.87
N ALA A 83 -3.45 -2.97 13.88
CA ALA A 83 -4.05 -4.23 13.45
C ALA A 83 -3.73 -4.55 11.99
N ASN A 84 -3.91 -3.58 11.08
CA ASN A 84 -3.58 -3.74 9.66
C ASN A 84 -2.09 -4.07 9.44
N TYR A 85 -1.20 -3.43 10.21
CA TYR A 85 0.22 -3.74 10.17
C TYR A 85 0.52 -5.15 10.70
N SER A 86 -0.07 -5.52 11.84
CA SER A 86 0.10 -6.85 12.44
C SER A 86 -0.29 -7.96 11.47
N THR A 87 -1.46 -7.85 10.83
CA THR A 87 -1.94 -8.84 9.86
C THR A 87 -0.96 -9.03 8.71
N PHE A 88 -0.39 -7.94 8.18
CA PHE A 88 0.63 -8.05 7.13
C PHE A 88 1.91 -8.73 7.64
N MET A 89 2.34 -8.40 8.85
CA MET A 89 3.53 -9.01 9.46
C MET A 89 3.34 -10.49 9.76
N ASP A 90 2.14 -10.92 10.11
CA ASP A 90 1.81 -12.33 10.31
C ASP A 90 1.95 -13.12 9.01
N VAL A 91 1.50 -12.56 7.87
CA VAL A 91 1.74 -13.16 6.54
C VAL A 91 3.25 -13.23 6.25
N LEU A 92 3.97 -12.12 6.43
CA LEU A 92 5.40 -12.10 6.15
C LEU A 92 6.18 -13.10 7.04
N LYS A 93 5.76 -13.25 8.30
CA LYS A 93 6.29 -14.25 9.22
C LYS A 93 5.99 -15.68 8.77
N ALA A 94 4.77 -15.95 8.31
CA ALA A 94 4.40 -17.26 7.81
C ALA A 94 5.19 -17.65 6.55
N LEU A 95 5.43 -16.70 5.64
CA LEU A 95 6.17 -16.93 4.41
C LEU A 95 7.68 -17.12 4.64
N THR A 96 8.26 -16.40 5.61
CA THR A 96 9.73 -16.33 5.77
C THR A 96 10.26 -17.14 6.97
N GLY A 97 9.39 -17.52 7.91
CA GLY A 97 9.76 -18.15 9.18
C GLY A 97 10.58 -17.25 10.13
N LYS A 98 10.78 -15.97 9.81
CA LYS A 98 11.63 -15.08 10.61
C LYS A 98 10.91 -14.51 11.83
N LYS A 99 11.71 -14.06 12.80
CA LYS A 99 11.18 -13.41 14.01
C LYS A 99 10.66 -12.02 13.68
N GLN A 100 9.61 -11.59 14.40
CA GLN A 100 8.97 -10.29 14.22
C GLN A 100 9.97 -9.12 14.19
N ARG A 101 10.95 -9.11 15.09
CA ARG A 101 11.95 -8.04 15.18
C ARG A 101 12.77 -7.89 13.89
N GLU A 102 13.20 -9.01 13.30
CA GLU A 102 13.96 -9.02 12.04
C GLU A 102 13.09 -8.52 10.88
N LEU A 103 11.83 -8.95 10.86
CA LEU A 103 10.89 -8.56 9.82
C LEU A 103 10.51 -7.08 9.91
N THR A 104 10.37 -6.51 11.11
CA THR A 104 10.10 -5.08 11.27
C THR A 104 11.26 -4.22 10.79
N ALA A 105 12.51 -4.63 11.05
CA ALA A 105 13.70 -3.96 10.53
C ALA A 105 13.71 -4.03 8.98
N PHE A 106 13.51 -5.23 8.44
CA PHE A 106 13.42 -5.45 7.00
C PHE A 106 12.31 -4.61 6.32
N ASP A 107 11.09 -4.57 6.88
CA ASP A 107 9.97 -3.80 6.30
C ASP A 107 10.31 -2.31 6.27
N THR A 108 10.93 -1.79 7.33
CA THR A 108 11.34 -0.38 7.42
C THR A 108 12.41 -0.03 6.39
N GLU A 109 13.45 -0.86 6.28
CA GLU A 109 14.54 -0.67 5.31
C GLU A 109 14.03 -0.77 3.87
N THR A 110 13.24 -1.80 3.58
CA THR A 110 12.69 -2.06 2.24
C THR A 110 11.71 -0.98 1.84
N TYR A 111 10.86 -0.51 2.75
CA TYR A 111 9.95 0.59 2.46
C TYR A 111 10.70 1.86 2.09
N LYS A 112 11.77 2.23 2.83
CA LYS A 112 12.61 3.39 2.52
C LYS A 112 13.30 3.24 1.15
N LYS A 113 13.87 2.07 0.88
CA LYS A 113 14.53 1.74 -0.40
C LYS A 113 13.56 1.88 -1.57
N CYS A 114 12.38 1.31 -1.46
CA CYS A 114 11.41 1.29 -2.57
C CYS A 114 10.67 2.62 -2.76
N ALA A 115 10.60 3.47 -1.72
CA ALA A 115 9.90 4.76 -1.76
C ALA A 115 10.67 5.89 -2.46
N GLN A 116 11.96 5.67 -2.73
CA GLN A 116 12.83 6.56 -3.52
C GLN A 116 12.44 6.52 -4.99
#